data_AF-A0A2M9KHL1-F1
#
_entry.id   AF-A0A2M9KHL1-F1
#
_cell.length_a   1.000
_cell.length_b   1.000
_cell.length_c   1.000
_cell.angle_alpha   90.00
_cell.angle_beta   90.00
_cell.angle_gamma   90.00
#
_symmetry.space_group_name_H-M   'P 1'
#
loop_
_entity.id
_entity.type
_entity.pdbx_description
1 polymer ?
#
loop_
_entity_poly.entity_id
_entity_poly.type
_entity_poly.pdbx_seq_one_letter_code
_entity_poly.pdbx_strand_id
1 'polypeptide(L)'
;MNTRHGDDTSHHLPWAEHTVNALNADDLARTALGEALDTAGDLPLERSQRHAEALRAAAMGLPPSGCALAAGVSERMLATWRNNDPCFNAAMASAQALAHAHRLTGSEAATTPFVLRLFLRALHNGAGLFAASDQIGLSRHHLKKLRARPRVEALITAAHNLARKPAQRRAKPFTYRLVRTESTAAAPESG
;
A
#
# COMPACT_ATOMS: atom_id res chain seq x y z
N MET A 1 -25.00 10.21 26.16
CA MET A 1 -25.85 9.67 25.07
C MET A 1 -24.98 9.53 23.81
N ASN A 2 -24.46 8.34 23.50
CA ASN A 2 -23.47 8.11 22.41
C ASN A 2 -23.84 6.92 21.51
N THR A 3 -25.09 6.48 21.50
CA THR A 3 -25.55 5.24 20.84
C THR A 3 -25.85 5.41 19.34
N ARG A 4 -26.13 6.63 18.87
CA ARG A 4 -26.50 6.86 17.45
C ARG A 4 -25.34 6.66 16.46
N HIS A 5 -24.10 6.89 16.87
CA HIS A 5 -22.94 6.77 15.97
C HIS A 5 -22.51 5.31 15.72
N GLY A 6 -22.79 4.41 16.66
CA GLY A 6 -22.50 2.97 16.52
C GLY A 6 -23.47 2.25 15.57
N ASP A 7 -24.74 2.67 15.55
CA ASP A 7 -25.79 2.06 14.73
C ASP A 7 -25.58 2.37 13.23
N ASP A 8 -25.29 3.64 12.89
CA ASP A 8 -25.03 4.07 11.51
C ASP A 8 -23.78 3.42 10.90
N THR A 9 -22.74 3.20 11.71
CA THR A 9 -21.49 2.56 11.24
C THR A 9 -21.72 1.07 10.94
N SER A 10 -22.52 0.40 11.76
CA SER A 10 -22.84 -1.03 11.61
C SER A 10 -23.65 -1.29 10.33
N HIS A 11 -24.58 -0.40 9.99
CA HIS A 11 -25.35 -0.47 8.75
C HIS A 11 -24.47 -0.36 7.48
N HIS A 12 -23.37 0.38 7.54
CA HIS A 12 -22.47 0.57 6.40
C HIS A 12 -21.34 -0.47 6.29
N LEU A 13 -21.15 -1.33 7.29
CA LEU A 13 -20.03 -2.26 7.34
C LEU A 13 -20.01 -3.27 6.17
N PRO A 14 -21.11 -3.92 5.76
CA PRO A 14 -21.09 -4.85 4.63
C PRO A 14 -20.70 -4.18 3.31
N TRP A 15 -21.20 -2.97 3.06
CA TRP A 15 -20.81 -2.16 1.90
C TRP A 15 -19.32 -1.79 1.95
N ALA A 16 -18.82 -1.42 3.13
CA ALA A 16 -17.42 -1.06 3.32
C ALA A 16 -16.49 -2.27 3.10
N GLU A 17 -16.83 -3.44 3.63
CA GLU A 17 -16.09 -4.69 3.39
C GLU A 17 -16.08 -5.06 1.90
N HIS A 18 -17.22 -4.98 1.22
CA HIS A 18 -17.28 -5.20 -0.23
C HIS A 18 -16.37 -4.21 -0.98
N THR A 19 -16.41 -2.93 -0.62
CA THR A 19 -15.60 -1.89 -1.26
C THR A 19 -14.11 -2.13 -1.06
N VAL A 20 -13.66 -2.43 0.16
CA VAL A 20 -12.23 -2.72 0.43
C VAL A 20 -11.78 -4.00 -0.27
N ASN A 21 -12.61 -5.04 -0.32
CA ASN A 21 -12.32 -6.26 -1.08
C ASN A 21 -12.21 -5.97 -2.59
N ALA A 22 -13.07 -5.11 -3.16
CA ALA A 22 -12.99 -4.71 -4.55
C ALA A 22 -11.69 -3.95 -4.86
N LEU A 23 -11.25 -3.07 -3.94
CA LEU A 23 -9.94 -2.39 -4.05
C LEU A 23 -8.78 -3.39 -4.06
N ASN A 24 -8.84 -4.44 -3.24
CA ASN A 24 -7.81 -5.49 -3.22
C ASN A 24 -7.87 -6.36 -4.50
N ALA A 25 -9.08 -6.65 -4.99
CA ALA A 25 -9.27 -7.39 -6.23
C ALA A 25 -8.72 -6.63 -7.45
N ASP A 26 -8.80 -5.30 -7.47
CA ASP A 26 -8.18 -4.45 -8.50
C ASP A 26 -6.64 -4.58 -8.50
N ASP A 27 -6.00 -4.51 -7.33
CA ASP A 27 -4.55 -4.73 -7.19
C ASP A 27 -4.14 -6.14 -7.66
N LEU A 28 -4.93 -7.18 -7.36
CA LEU A 28 -4.71 -8.54 -7.85
C LEU A 28 -4.91 -8.65 -9.38
N ALA A 29 -5.92 -7.99 -9.93
CA ALA A 29 -6.16 -7.98 -11.37
C ALA A 29 -5.00 -7.30 -12.13
N ARG A 30 -4.47 -6.18 -11.62
CA ARG A 30 -3.27 -5.54 -12.20
C ARG A 30 -2.06 -6.47 -12.22
N THR A 31 -1.90 -7.29 -11.18
CA THR A 31 -0.81 -8.28 -11.10
C THR A 31 -1.01 -9.39 -12.14
N ALA A 32 -2.22 -9.96 -12.21
CA ALA A 32 -2.57 -11.00 -13.18
C ALA A 32 -2.44 -10.52 -14.64
N LEU A 33 -2.76 -9.25 -14.92
CA LEU A 33 -2.53 -8.65 -16.24
C LEU A 33 -1.03 -8.53 -16.56
N GLY A 34 -0.20 -8.19 -15.58
CA GLY A 34 1.26 -8.15 -15.75
C GLY A 34 1.84 -9.53 -16.04
N GLU A 35 1.35 -10.56 -15.34
CA GLU A 35 1.69 -11.97 -15.60
C GLU A 35 1.23 -12.42 -16.99
N ALA A 36 0.01 -12.08 -17.40
CA ALA A 36 -0.52 -12.45 -18.72
C ALA A 36 0.25 -11.82 -19.89
N LEU A 37 0.93 -10.69 -19.65
CA LEU A 37 1.79 -10.02 -20.62
C LEU A 37 3.27 -10.45 -20.50
N ASP A 38 3.60 -11.43 -19.65
CA ASP A 38 4.97 -11.85 -19.32
C ASP A 38 5.88 -10.68 -18.89
N THR A 39 5.28 -9.62 -18.35
CA THR A 39 6.00 -8.45 -17.84
C THR A 39 6.45 -8.61 -16.39
N ALA A 40 6.09 -9.73 -15.76
CA ALA A 40 6.50 -10.07 -14.41
C ALA A 40 8.03 -10.18 -14.33
N GLY A 41 8.67 -9.27 -13.60
CA GLY A 41 10.13 -9.20 -13.47
C GLY A 41 10.84 -8.27 -14.46
N ASP A 42 10.12 -7.56 -15.33
CA ASP A 42 10.68 -6.47 -16.14
C ASP A 42 10.93 -5.23 -15.26
N LEU A 43 12.17 -5.13 -14.73
CA LEU A 43 12.59 -4.08 -13.82
C LEU A 43 12.41 -2.66 -14.39
N PRO A 44 12.82 -2.34 -15.65
CA PRO A 44 12.51 -1.06 -16.29
C PRO A 44 11.02 -0.69 -16.30
N LEU A 45 10.15 -1.64 -16.64
CA LEU A 45 8.71 -1.39 -16.71
C LEU A 45 8.11 -1.20 -15.32
N GLU A 46 8.45 -2.07 -14.36
CA GLU A 46 8.05 -1.90 -12.96
C GLU A 46 8.47 -0.55 -12.41
N ARG A 47 9.71 -0.12 -12.67
CA ARG A 47 10.20 1.19 -12.23
C ARG A 47 9.40 2.32 -12.84
N SER A 48 9.08 2.24 -14.12
CA SER A 48 8.28 3.25 -14.83
C SER A 48 6.87 3.36 -14.25
N GLN A 49 6.24 2.22 -13.92
CA GLN A 49 4.94 2.19 -13.24
C GLN A 49 5.00 2.82 -11.85
N ARG A 50 6.03 2.49 -11.05
CA ARG A 50 6.21 3.08 -9.71
C ARG A 50 6.49 4.59 -9.78
N HIS A 51 7.25 5.06 -10.77
CA HIS A 51 7.43 6.48 -11.05
C HIS A 51 6.10 7.17 -11.37
N ALA A 52 5.26 6.55 -12.21
CA ALA A 52 3.95 7.10 -12.56
C ALA A 52 3.02 7.22 -11.34
N GLU A 53 3.01 6.22 -10.45
CA GLU A 53 2.23 6.28 -9.20
C GLU A 53 2.75 7.36 -8.24
N ALA A 54 4.08 7.55 -8.14
CA ALA A 54 4.67 8.65 -7.36
C ALA A 54 4.26 10.03 -7.93
N LEU A 55 4.30 10.18 -9.26
CA LEU A 55 3.92 11.42 -9.95
C LEU A 55 2.44 11.73 -9.76
N ARG A 56 1.58 10.72 -9.87
CA ARG A 56 0.15 10.87 -9.61
C ARG A 56 -0.09 11.32 -8.16
N ALA A 57 0.60 10.70 -7.20
CA ALA A 57 0.49 11.11 -5.80
C ALA A 57 0.95 12.54 -5.55
N ALA A 58 2.06 12.95 -6.18
CA ALA A 58 2.55 14.32 -6.13
C ALA A 58 1.56 15.32 -6.74
N ALA A 59 0.93 14.98 -7.87
CA ALA A 59 -0.10 15.79 -8.53
C ALA A 59 -1.39 15.91 -7.69
N MET A 60 -1.65 14.93 -6.83
CA MET A 60 -2.73 14.96 -5.83
C MET A 60 -2.32 15.66 -4.52
N GLY A 61 -1.13 16.29 -4.49
CA GLY A 61 -0.64 17.10 -3.37
C GLY A 61 -0.18 16.32 -2.15
N LEU A 62 0.15 15.03 -2.31
CA LEU A 62 0.70 14.22 -1.23
C LEU A 62 2.14 14.62 -0.89
N PRO A 63 2.55 14.48 0.38
CA PRO A 63 3.94 14.67 0.78
C PRO A 63 4.84 13.57 0.18
N PRO A 64 6.18 13.70 0.30
CA PRO A 64 7.13 12.69 -0.17
C PRO A 64 6.85 11.28 0.37
N SER A 65 6.45 11.17 1.65
CA SER A 65 6.01 9.93 2.28
C SER A 65 4.84 9.28 1.57
N GLY A 66 3.83 10.08 1.19
CA GLY A 66 2.64 9.61 0.47
C GLY A 66 2.94 9.24 -0.96
N CYS A 67 3.87 9.95 -1.61
CA CYS A 67 4.36 9.60 -2.94
C CYS A 67 5.10 8.26 -2.92
N ALA A 68 5.94 8.02 -1.91
CA ALA A 68 6.66 6.77 -1.73
C ALA A 68 5.68 5.60 -1.47
N LEU A 69 4.69 5.81 -0.61
CA LEU A 69 3.62 4.85 -0.33
C LEU A 69 2.82 4.49 -1.60
N ALA A 70 2.43 5.48 -2.41
CA ALA A 70 1.72 5.26 -3.67
C ALA A 70 2.54 4.42 -4.65
N ALA A 71 3.84 4.71 -4.76
CA ALA A 71 4.79 3.98 -5.59
C ALA A 71 5.22 2.62 -5.01
N GLY A 72 4.78 2.26 -3.80
CA GLY A 72 5.17 1.00 -3.15
C GLY A 72 6.67 0.92 -2.87
N VAL A 73 7.32 2.04 -2.55
CA VAL A 73 8.75 2.10 -2.22
C VAL A 73 8.99 2.86 -0.91
N SER A 74 10.21 2.77 -0.38
CA SER A 74 10.60 3.59 0.78
C SER A 74 10.87 5.04 0.36
N GLU A 75 10.71 5.97 1.30
CA GLU A 75 11.05 7.38 1.08
C GLU A 75 12.52 7.58 0.67
N ARG A 76 13.41 6.78 1.26
CA ARG A 76 14.83 6.76 0.88
C ARG A 76 15.01 6.36 -0.59
N MET A 77 14.30 5.35 -1.05
CA MET A 77 14.36 4.93 -2.46
C MET A 77 13.85 6.03 -3.38
N LEU A 78 12.72 6.67 -3.04
CA LEU A 78 12.18 7.78 -3.81
C LEU A 78 13.16 8.96 -3.87
N ALA A 79 13.81 9.30 -2.75
CA ALA A 79 14.85 10.33 -2.71
C ALA A 79 16.03 9.97 -3.61
N THR A 80 16.51 8.72 -3.56
CA THR A 80 17.57 8.23 -4.45
C THR A 80 17.17 8.33 -5.93
N TRP A 81 15.93 7.98 -6.29
CA TRP A 81 15.45 8.13 -7.67
C TRP A 81 15.49 9.59 -8.12
N ARG A 82 15.00 10.51 -7.29
CA ARG A 82 15.02 11.95 -7.61
C ARG A 82 16.44 12.50 -7.75
N ASN A 83 17.39 12.01 -6.95
CA ASN A 83 18.77 12.47 -7.03
C ASN A 83 19.49 11.94 -8.27
N ASN A 84 19.17 10.71 -8.70
CA ASN A 84 19.85 10.04 -9.80
C ASN A 84 19.20 10.29 -11.17
N ASP A 85 17.96 10.77 -11.21
CA ASP A 85 17.19 11.02 -12.43
C ASP A 85 16.64 12.46 -12.43
N PRO A 86 17.34 13.40 -13.10
CA PRO A 86 16.91 14.80 -13.18
C PRO A 86 15.56 14.99 -13.86
N CYS A 87 15.24 14.16 -14.86
CA CYS A 87 13.96 14.22 -15.58
C CYS A 87 12.81 13.83 -14.66
N PHE A 88 12.97 12.74 -13.90
CA PHE A 88 11.98 12.33 -12.90
C PHE A 88 11.83 13.38 -11.79
N ASN A 89 12.91 13.99 -11.33
CA ASN A 89 12.85 15.04 -10.32
C ASN A 89 12.09 16.28 -10.83
N ALA A 90 12.34 16.71 -12.07
CA ALA A 90 11.63 17.82 -12.70
C ALA A 90 10.13 17.52 -12.87
N ALA A 91 9.78 16.30 -13.27
CA ALA A 91 8.39 15.85 -13.35
C ALA A 91 7.70 15.87 -11.99
N MET A 92 8.37 15.39 -10.93
CA MET A 92 7.85 15.44 -9.55
C MET A 92 7.64 16.88 -9.07
N ALA A 93 8.59 17.78 -9.34
CA ALA A 93 8.44 19.20 -8.99
C ALA A 93 7.27 19.85 -9.73
N SER A 94 7.10 19.54 -11.02
CA SER A 94 5.98 20.04 -11.84
C SER A 94 4.63 19.52 -11.34
N ALA A 95 4.55 18.24 -10.97
CA ALA A 95 3.36 17.64 -10.38
C ALA A 95 2.99 18.32 -9.05
N GLN A 96 3.98 18.61 -8.19
CA GLN A 96 3.76 19.34 -6.93
C GLN A 96 3.31 20.78 -7.18
N ALA A 97 3.88 21.45 -8.17
CA ALA A 97 3.46 22.80 -8.57
C ALA A 97 2.01 22.80 -9.07
N LEU A 98 1.62 21.79 -9.86
CA LEU A 98 0.24 21.61 -10.32
C LEU A 98 -0.72 21.43 -9.12
N ALA A 99 -0.36 20.58 -8.16
CA ALA A 99 -1.17 20.40 -6.95
C ALA A 99 -1.34 21.70 -6.18
N HIS A 100 -0.27 22.49 -6.05
CA HIS A 100 -0.32 23.79 -5.39
C HIS A 100 -1.21 24.79 -6.14
N ALA A 101 -1.09 24.88 -7.46
CA ALA A 101 -1.91 25.75 -8.31
C ALA A 101 -3.40 25.43 -8.19
N HIS A 102 -3.76 24.14 -8.09
CA HIS A 102 -5.14 23.68 -7.91
C HIS A 102 -5.59 23.63 -6.43
N ARG A 103 -4.77 24.13 -5.49
CA ARG A 103 -5.05 24.09 -4.04
C ARG A 103 -5.31 22.68 -3.51
N LEU A 104 -4.79 21.67 -4.18
CA LEU A 104 -4.84 20.27 -3.76
C LEU A 104 -3.78 19.97 -2.69
N THR A 105 -3.28 20.97 -1.97
CA THR A 105 -2.26 20.80 -0.92
C THR A 105 -2.86 21.00 0.47
N GLY A 106 -2.41 20.22 1.45
CA GLY A 106 -2.87 20.34 2.84
C GLY A 106 -4.17 19.58 3.12
N SER A 107 -5.11 20.20 3.84
CA SER A 107 -6.32 19.55 4.35
C SER A 107 -7.28 19.05 3.25
N GLU A 108 -7.40 19.80 2.16
CA GLU A 108 -8.33 19.47 1.07
C GLU A 108 -7.83 18.27 0.25
N ALA A 109 -6.51 18.14 0.06
CA ALA A 109 -5.84 16.98 -0.52
C ALA A 109 -6.26 15.66 0.18
N ALA A 110 -6.29 15.73 1.52
CA ALA A 110 -6.52 14.62 2.42
C ALA A 110 -7.94 14.02 2.33
N THR A 111 -8.85 14.69 1.61
CA THR A 111 -10.25 14.25 1.47
C THR A 111 -10.58 13.72 0.07
N THR A 112 -9.58 13.61 -0.81
CA THR A 112 -9.80 13.05 -2.16
C THR A 112 -10.00 11.53 -2.12
N PRO A 113 -10.79 10.95 -3.04
CA PRO A 113 -10.95 9.50 -3.12
C PRO A 113 -9.63 8.75 -3.32
N PHE A 114 -8.68 9.36 -4.03
CA PHE A 114 -7.34 8.81 -4.24
C PHE A 114 -6.58 8.66 -2.92
N VAL A 115 -6.57 9.70 -2.09
CA VAL A 115 -5.88 9.68 -0.78
C VAL A 115 -6.58 8.71 0.19
N LEU A 116 -7.92 8.67 0.18
CA LEU A 116 -8.66 7.70 0.96
C LEU A 116 -8.33 6.26 0.54
N ARG A 117 -8.24 5.97 -0.77
CA ARG A 117 -7.82 4.65 -1.27
C ARG A 117 -6.43 4.28 -0.75
N LEU A 118 -5.48 5.22 -0.82
CA LEU A 118 -4.10 4.99 -0.38
C LEU A 118 -4.03 4.75 1.13
N PHE A 119 -4.80 5.51 1.92
CA PHE A 119 -4.93 5.32 3.35
C PHE A 119 -5.49 3.94 3.70
N LEU A 120 -6.59 3.53 3.07
CA LEU A 120 -7.20 2.21 3.29
C LEU A 120 -6.24 1.09 2.89
N ARG A 121 -5.46 1.27 1.82
CA ARG A 121 -4.40 0.32 1.40
C ARG A 121 -3.32 0.19 2.46
N ALA A 122 -2.86 1.29 3.05
CA ALA A 122 -1.88 1.23 4.15
C ALA A 122 -2.44 0.47 5.37
N LEU A 123 -3.70 0.72 5.75
CA LEU A 123 -4.36 0.01 6.83
C LEU A 123 -4.52 -1.49 6.54
N HIS A 124 -4.93 -1.83 5.31
CA HIS A 124 -5.04 -3.20 4.85
C HIS A 124 -3.70 -3.95 4.92
N ASN A 125 -2.60 -3.25 4.62
CA ASN A 125 -1.24 -3.79 4.72
C ASN A 125 -0.71 -3.85 6.17
N GLY A 126 -1.55 -3.56 7.18
CA GLY A 126 -1.22 -3.68 8.59
C GLY A 126 -0.65 -2.42 9.23
N ALA A 127 -0.61 -1.28 8.53
CA ALA A 127 -0.22 -0.03 9.16
C ALA A 127 -1.22 0.36 10.25
N GLY A 128 -0.72 0.86 11.38
CA GLY A 128 -1.58 1.46 12.40
C GLY A 128 -2.25 2.74 11.88
N LEU A 129 -3.43 3.07 12.40
CA LEU A 129 -4.22 4.22 11.96
C LEU A 129 -3.43 5.53 11.86
N PHE A 130 -2.63 5.85 12.89
CA PHE A 130 -1.83 7.07 12.94
C PHE A 130 -0.62 7.02 12.00
N ALA A 131 0.03 5.87 11.86
CA ALA A 131 1.14 5.69 10.93
C ALA A 131 0.68 5.86 9.48
N ALA A 132 -0.47 5.26 9.14
CA ALA A 132 -1.09 5.42 7.83
C ALA A 132 -1.49 6.88 7.56
N SER A 133 -2.01 7.61 8.56
CA SER A 133 -2.37 9.02 8.38
C SER A 133 -1.14 9.92 8.19
N ASP A 134 -0.05 9.63 8.90
CA ASP A 134 1.19 10.39 8.81
C ASP A 134 1.84 10.23 7.43
N GLN A 135 1.83 9.00 6.89
CA GLN A 135 2.32 8.70 5.54
C GLN A 135 1.59 9.49 4.45
N ILE A 136 0.32 9.84 4.63
CA ILE A 136 -0.44 10.64 3.65
C ILE A 136 -0.52 12.13 4.02
N GLY A 137 0.21 12.58 5.05
CA GLY A 137 0.21 13.98 5.49
C GLY A 137 -1.09 14.45 6.15
N LEU A 138 -1.88 13.52 6.69
CA LEU A 138 -3.19 13.79 7.25
C LEU A 138 -3.08 14.08 8.77
N SER A 139 -3.37 15.32 9.17
CA SER A 139 -3.25 15.72 10.58
C SER A 139 -4.28 15.03 11.48
N ARG A 140 -3.95 14.86 12.76
CA ARG A 140 -4.86 14.20 13.74
C ARG A 140 -6.25 14.84 13.80
N HIS A 141 -6.32 16.17 13.68
CA HIS A 141 -7.59 16.90 13.64
C HIS A 141 -8.43 16.51 12.41
N HIS A 142 -7.80 16.45 11.22
CA HIS A 142 -8.48 16.02 10.00
C HIS A 142 -8.87 14.56 10.04
N LEU A 143 -8.05 13.70 10.65
CA LEU A 143 -8.39 12.29 10.84
C LEU A 143 -9.65 12.15 11.69
N LYS A 144 -9.72 12.89 12.81
CA LYS A 144 -10.92 12.92 13.65
C LYS A 144 -12.14 13.42 12.87
N LYS A 145 -12.00 14.47 12.07
CA LYS A 145 -13.09 15.01 11.22
C LYS A 145 -13.52 14.02 10.14
N LEU A 146 -12.58 13.30 9.53
CA LEU A 146 -12.84 12.30 8.51
C LEU A 146 -13.60 11.11 9.09
N ARG A 147 -13.19 10.64 10.27
CA ARG A 147 -13.82 9.55 11.02
C ARG A 147 -15.22 9.87 11.54
N ALA A 148 -15.53 11.16 11.72
CA ALA A 148 -16.89 11.57 12.08
C ALA A 148 -17.92 11.25 10.97
N ARG A 149 -17.50 10.88 9.76
CA ARG A 149 -18.38 10.44 8.66
C ARG A 149 -18.62 8.92 8.78
N PRO A 150 -19.86 8.44 9.01
CA PRO A 150 -20.14 7.03 9.29
C PRO A 150 -19.63 6.07 8.20
N ARG A 151 -19.79 6.43 6.92
CA ARG A 151 -19.28 5.62 5.80
C ARG A 151 -17.76 5.48 5.79
N VAL A 152 -17.04 6.53 6.20
CA VAL A 152 -15.57 6.48 6.23
C VAL A 152 -15.08 5.67 7.41
N GLU A 153 -15.72 5.80 8.58
CA GLU A 153 -15.40 4.95 9.74
C GLU A 153 -15.68 3.46 9.46
N ALA A 154 -16.76 3.16 8.72
CA ALA A 154 -17.04 1.80 8.26
C ALA A 154 -15.94 1.26 7.33
N LEU A 155 -15.44 2.08 6.38
CA LEU A 155 -14.30 1.71 5.52
C LEU A 155 -13.02 1.45 6.31
N ILE A 156 -12.70 2.29 7.29
CA ILE A 156 -11.53 2.14 8.16
C ILE A 156 -11.63 0.85 8.98
N THR A 157 -12.81 0.59 9.55
CA THR A 157 -13.10 -0.63 10.31
C THR A 157 -12.98 -1.87 9.42
N ALA A 158 -13.55 -1.84 8.22
CA ALA A 158 -13.46 -2.92 7.25
C ALA A 158 -12.01 -3.21 6.84
N ALA A 159 -11.22 -2.19 6.53
CA ALA A 159 -9.80 -2.33 6.18
C ALA A 159 -8.99 -2.94 7.34
N HIS A 160 -9.23 -2.52 8.58
CA HIS A 160 -8.60 -3.11 9.76
C HIS A 160 -9.02 -4.56 10.00
N ASN A 161 -10.30 -4.89 9.82
CA ASN A 161 -10.79 -6.26 9.99
C ASN A 161 -10.16 -7.20 8.97
N LEU A 162 -10.03 -6.76 7.72
CA LEU A 162 -9.36 -7.53 6.67
C LEU A 162 -7.87 -7.71 6.93
N ALA A 163 -7.15 -6.67 7.39
CA ALA A 163 -5.74 -6.77 7.76
C ALA A 163 -5.49 -7.77 8.91
N ARG A 164 -6.45 -7.89 9.83
CA ARG A 164 -6.37 -8.80 10.98
C ARG A 164 -6.76 -10.23 10.65
N LYS A 165 -7.48 -10.49 9.55
CA LYS A 165 -7.81 -11.86 9.15
C LYS A 165 -6.49 -12.56 8.83
N PRO A 166 -6.15 -13.66 9.52
CA PRO A 166 -4.95 -14.39 9.21
C PRO A 166 -5.07 -14.85 7.75
N ALA A 167 -4.09 -14.49 6.92
CA ALA A 167 -3.98 -15.03 5.57
C ALA A 167 -4.19 -16.55 5.67
N GLN A 168 -5.16 -17.06 4.92
CA GLN A 168 -5.52 -18.48 4.91
C GLN A 168 -4.21 -19.26 4.76
N ARG A 169 -3.79 -19.96 5.82
CA ARG A 169 -2.46 -20.60 5.91
C ARG A 169 -2.23 -21.40 4.63
N ARG A 170 -1.42 -20.88 3.69
CA ARG A 170 -0.86 -21.71 2.63
C ARG A 170 -0.17 -22.88 3.32
N ALA A 171 -0.57 -24.10 2.98
CA ALA A 171 -0.02 -25.31 3.56
C ALA A 171 1.51 -25.21 3.57
N LYS A 172 2.13 -25.42 4.74
CA LYS A 172 3.59 -25.36 4.89
C LYS A 172 4.22 -26.29 3.85
N PRO A 173 5.20 -25.83 3.03
CA PRO A 173 5.97 -26.75 2.21
C PRO A 173 6.69 -27.74 3.13
N PHE A 174 6.62 -29.03 2.80
CA PHE A 174 7.30 -30.09 3.54
C PHE A 174 8.80 -29.80 3.62
N THR A 175 9.32 -29.65 4.84
CA THR A 175 10.76 -29.55 5.08
C THR A 175 11.36 -30.94 4.96
N TYR A 176 11.95 -31.26 3.81
CA TYR A 176 12.81 -32.45 3.70
C TYR A 176 14.07 -32.22 4.54
N ARG A 177 14.27 -33.06 5.56
CA ARG A 177 15.53 -33.11 6.31
C ARG A 177 16.51 -33.98 5.53
N LEU A 178 17.51 -33.37 4.91
CA LEU A 178 18.62 -34.11 4.31
C LEU A 178 19.39 -34.84 5.40
N VAL A 179 19.25 -36.17 5.43
CA VAL A 179 20.07 -37.06 6.25
C VAL A 179 21.36 -37.31 5.48
N ARG A 180 22.49 -36.87 6.01
CA ARG A 180 23.80 -37.30 5.51
C ARG A 180 23.98 -38.76 5.93
N THR A 181 23.89 -39.68 4.97
CA THR A 181 24.43 -41.03 5.14
C THR A 181 25.93 -40.93 4.93
N GLU A 182 26.70 -41.07 6.01
CA GLU A 182 28.14 -41.28 5.88
C GLU A 182 28.35 -42.60 5.12
N SER A 183 28.90 -42.48 3.91
CA SER A 183 29.32 -43.60 3.11
C SER A 183 30.59 -44.17 3.75
N THR A 184 30.44 -45.20 4.59
CA THR A 184 31.57 -45.99 5.10
C THR A 184 32.15 -46.79 3.93
N ALA A 185 32.95 -46.14 3.11
CA ALA A 185 33.83 -46.81 2.16
C ALA A 185 35.03 -47.34 2.96
N ALA A 186 34.92 -48.57 3.43
CA ALA A 186 36.06 -49.34 3.90
C ALA A 186 36.98 -49.59 2.70
N ALA A 187 38.17 -48.98 2.72
CA ALA A 187 39.26 -49.32 1.82
C ALA A 187 40.02 -50.54 2.37
N PRO A 188 40.51 -51.45 1.51
CA PRO A 188 41.12 -52.71 1.93
C PRO A 188 42.56 -52.51 2.44
N GLU A 189 42.87 -53.16 3.56
CA GLU A 189 44.23 -53.28 4.09
C GLU A 189 45.11 -54.11 3.13
N SER A 190 46.28 -53.58 2.80
CA SER A 190 47.38 -54.28 2.16
C SER A 190 48.51 -54.38 3.17
N GLY A 191 48.93 -55.61 3.50
CA GLY A 191 50.02 -55.95 4.41
C GLY A 191 50.12 -57.44 4.61
#